data_AF-A0A5R9IFE4-F1
#
_entry.id   AF-A0A5R9IFE4-F1
#
_cell.length_a   1.000
_cell.length_b   1.000
_cell.length_c   1.000
_cell.angle_alpha   90.00
_cell.angle_beta   90.00
_cell.angle_gamma   90.00
#
_symmetry.space_group_name_H-M   'P 1'
#
loop_
_entity.id
_entity.type
_entity.pdbx_description
1 polymer ?
#
loop_
_entity_poly.entity_id
_entity_poly.type
_entity_poly.pdbx_seq_one_letter_code
_entity_poly.pdbx_strand_id
1 'polypeptide(L)'
;MFGLFKKNSKPEIKRGTETSVAPFEILLPEELTQAQIPNLRIGSKVLDILRTNSNDVQTLEIFEGMPVVNSNNAQLREFANVVNGAKQTPVLKDQLGLMCFAPKTPDSLGALCCLVNGVLHEFHITNRGGGATLNYQFTRVVHAKA
;
A
#
# COMPACT_ATOMS: atom_id res chain seq x y z
N MET A 1 -64.72 21.65 15.98
CA MET A 1 -63.50 22.37 15.54
C MET A 1 -62.32 21.69 16.24
N PHE A 2 -61.28 21.33 15.49
CA PHE A 2 -60.01 20.69 15.90
C PHE A 2 -60.07 19.23 16.39
N GLY A 3 -59.88 18.32 15.43
CA GLY A 3 -59.27 17.03 15.71
C GLY A 3 -57.74 17.09 15.55
N LEU A 4 -57.16 15.89 15.59
CA LEU A 4 -55.86 15.47 15.04
C LEU A 4 -54.64 15.41 15.97
N PHE A 5 -54.43 14.17 16.44
CA PHE A 5 -53.18 13.39 16.55
C PHE A 5 -52.11 13.77 17.59
N LYS A 6 -52.04 12.93 18.64
CA LYS A 6 -50.80 12.61 19.37
C LYS A 6 -49.77 12.09 18.36
N LYS A 7 -48.74 12.89 18.08
CA LYS A 7 -47.60 12.52 17.25
C LYS A 7 -46.73 11.54 18.04
N ASN A 8 -46.91 10.24 17.81
CA ASN A 8 -45.92 9.23 18.20
C ASN A 8 -44.63 9.55 17.44
N SER A 9 -43.62 10.02 18.16
CA SER A 9 -42.26 10.19 17.65
C SER A 9 -41.71 8.81 17.30
N LYS A 10 -41.78 8.44 16.02
CA LYS A 10 -41.02 7.32 15.47
C LYS A 10 -39.53 7.61 15.72
N PRO A 11 -38.73 6.66 16.22
CA PRO A 11 -37.30 6.84 16.23
C PRO A 11 -36.84 6.98 14.77
N GLU A 12 -36.23 8.11 14.44
CA GLU A 12 -35.46 8.26 13.22
C GLU A 12 -34.32 7.25 13.30
N ILE A 13 -34.46 6.16 12.55
CA ILE A 13 -33.33 5.29 12.24
C ILE A 13 -32.40 6.18 11.40
N LYS A 14 -31.41 6.78 12.06
CA LYS A 14 -30.23 7.31 11.38
C LYS A 14 -29.65 6.12 10.62
N ARG A 15 -29.93 6.03 9.32
CA ARG A 15 -29.15 5.17 8.43
C ARG A 15 -27.74 5.71 8.55
N GLY A 16 -26.94 5.06 9.38
CA GLY A 16 -25.52 5.22 9.35
C GLY A 16 -25.13 5.06 7.89
N THR A 17 -24.59 6.11 7.31
CA THR A 17 -23.66 5.99 6.20
C THR A 17 -22.43 5.25 6.75
N GLU A 18 -22.62 3.97 7.06
CA GLU A 18 -21.52 3.02 7.08
C GLU A 18 -21.25 2.71 5.61
N THR A 19 -20.66 3.69 4.91
CA THR A 19 -19.62 3.33 3.96
C THR A 19 -18.56 2.62 4.80
N SER A 20 -18.75 1.32 4.99
CA SER A 20 -17.72 0.41 5.43
C SER A 20 -16.63 0.53 4.38
N VAL A 21 -15.71 1.47 4.60
CA VAL A 21 -14.47 1.53 3.85
C VAL A 21 -13.80 0.22 4.22
N ALA A 22 -13.87 -0.72 3.28
CA ALA A 22 -13.19 -1.99 3.32
C ALA A 22 -11.86 -1.87 4.05
N PRO A 23 -11.59 -2.70 5.07
CA PRO A 23 -10.30 -2.64 5.75
C PRO A 23 -9.20 -2.92 4.72
N PHE A 24 -8.23 -2.01 4.66
CA PHE A 24 -6.97 -2.23 3.97
C PHE A 24 -6.04 -2.95 4.95
N GLU A 25 -5.84 -4.24 4.73
CA GLU A 25 -5.07 -5.10 5.62
C GLU A 25 -3.72 -5.38 4.98
N ILE A 26 -2.64 -5.09 5.71
CA ILE A 26 -1.27 -5.38 5.27
C ILE A 26 -0.94 -6.79 5.77
N LEU A 27 -0.50 -7.65 4.86
CA LEU A 27 0.02 -8.96 5.23
C LEU A 27 1.52 -8.84 5.52
N LEU A 28 1.97 -9.44 6.61
CA LEU A 28 3.37 -9.43 7.04
C LEU A 28 3.89 -10.86 7.17
N PRO A 29 5.20 -11.10 6.94
CA PRO A 29 5.85 -12.36 7.28
C PRO A 29 5.64 -12.74 8.75
N GLU A 30 5.50 -14.04 9.03
CA GLU A 30 5.17 -14.56 10.37
C GLU A 30 6.22 -14.18 11.42
N GLU A 31 7.49 -14.06 11.01
CA GLU A 31 8.62 -13.70 11.87
C GLU A 31 8.44 -12.31 12.51
N LEU A 32 7.72 -11.40 11.85
CA LEU A 32 7.45 -10.05 12.34
C LEU A 32 6.20 -9.94 13.20
N THR A 33 5.35 -10.96 13.22
CA THR A 33 4.14 -10.98 14.06
C THR A 33 4.42 -11.40 15.50
N GLN A 34 5.61 -11.98 15.76
CA GLN A 34 6.02 -12.46 17.08
C GLN A 34 6.79 -11.41 17.90
N ALA A 35 7.30 -10.37 17.23
CA ALA A 35 7.94 -9.21 17.85
C ALA A 35 7.03 -7.98 17.68
N GLN A 36 7.22 -6.96 18.52
CA GLN A 36 6.47 -5.70 18.48
C GLN A 36 6.24 -5.21 17.04
N ILE A 37 4.99 -4.90 16.68
CA ILE A 37 4.62 -4.51 15.32
C ILE A 37 5.47 -3.29 14.89
N PRO A 38 6.26 -3.39 13.80
CA PRO A 38 7.10 -2.29 13.37
C PRO A 38 6.26 -1.11 12.86
N ASN A 39 6.83 0.09 12.90
CA ASN A 39 6.23 1.24 12.22
C ASN A 39 6.37 1.05 10.71
N LEU A 40 5.24 0.86 10.01
CA LEU A 40 5.18 0.61 8.58
C LEU A 40 4.49 1.73 7.80
N ARG A 41 4.42 2.96 8.34
CA ARG A 41 3.63 4.05 7.75
C ARG A 41 4.04 4.43 6.32
N ILE A 42 5.33 4.40 6.00
CA ILE A 42 5.84 4.80 4.68
C ILE A 42 5.65 3.65 3.69
N GLY A 43 6.02 2.42 4.09
CA GLY A 43 5.85 1.21 3.28
C GLY A 43 4.39 0.89 2.98
N SER A 44 3.50 1.05 3.96
CA SER A 44 2.05 0.85 3.77
C SER A 44 1.47 1.83 2.77
N LYS A 45 1.97 3.07 2.74
CA LYS A 45 1.53 4.06 1.75
C LYS A 45 1.98 3.71 0.34
N VAL A 46 3.19 3.15 0.17
CA VAL A 46 3.61 2.60 -1.12
C VAL A 46 2.67 1.51 -1.56
N LEU A 47 2.37 0.54 -0.69
CA LEU A 47 1.47 -0.57 -1.02
C LEU A 47 0.05 -0.08 -1.39
N ASP A 48 -0.46 0.90 -0.64
CA ASP A 48 -1.72 1.58 -0.96
C ASP A 48 -1.70 2.22 -2.35
N ILE A 49 -0.63 2.94 -2.71
CA ILE A 49 -0.46 3.56 -4.04
C ILE A 49 -0.36 2.50 -5.15
N LEU A 50 0.38 1.41 -4.92
CA LEU A 50 0.54 0.32 -5.88
C LEU A 50 -0.81 -0.33 -6.18
N ARG A 51 -1.63 -0.59 -5.14
CA ARG A 51 -2.94 -1.24 -5.32
C ARG A 51 -3.96 -0.37 -6.03
N THR A 52 -3.95 0.95 -5.83
CA THR A 52 -4.92 1.86 -6.46
C THR A 52 -4.60 2.15 -7.91
N ASN A 53 -3.35 1.94 -8.33
CA ASN A 53 -2.93 2.10 -9.71
C ASN A 53 -3.23 0.84 -10.53
N SER A 54 -3.87 0.99 -11.70
CA SER A 54 -4.26 -0.12 -12.57
C SER A 54 -3.11 -0.74 -13.37
N ASN A 55 -1.92 -0.13 -13.36
CA ASN A 55 -0.78 -0.65 -14.10
C ASN A 55 -0.25 -1.94 -13.47
N ASP A 56 -0.04 -2.96 -14.31
CA ASP A 56 0.56 -4.22 -13.89
C ASP A 56 2.03 -4.05 -13.49
N VAL A 57 2.75 -3.15 -14.17
CA VAL A 57 4.16 -2.88 -13.88
C VAL A 57 4.34 -1.43 -13.49
N GLN A 58 4.89 -1.22 -12.30
CA GLN A 58 5.17 0.10 -11.73
C GLN A 58 6.64 0.18 -11.34
N THR A 59 7.33 1.26 -11.66
CA THR A 59 8.77 1.43 -11.37
C THR A 59 8.99 2.55 -10.37
N LEU A 60 10.02 2.46 -9.54
CA LEU A 60 10.44 3.52 -8.64
C LEU A 60 11.97 3.58 -8.59
N GLU A 61 12.51 4.76 -8.89
CA GLU A 61 13.92 5.06 -8.80
C GLU A 61 14.12 6.30 -7.91
N ILE A 62 14.99 6.21 -6.90
CA ILE A 62 15.33 7.29 -5.98
C ILE A 62 16.84 7.37 -5.83
N PHE A 63 17.40 8.56 -6.04
CA PHE A 63 18.80 8.88 -5.74
C PHE A 63 18.87 9.64 -4.42
N GLU A 64 19.38 9.00 -3.37
CA GLU A 64 19.54 9.65 -2.07
C GLU A 64 20.54 10.81 -2.15
N GLY A 65 20.21 11.93 -1.51
CA GLY A 65 21.03 13.14 -1.55
C GLY A 65 20.87 13.98 -2.83
N MET A 66 20.11 13.49 -3.81
CA MET A 66 19.74 14.24 -5.00
C MET A 66 18.22 14.41 -5.06
N PRO A 67 17.68 15.56 -5.51
CA PRO A 67 16.24 15.76 -5.65
C PRO A 67 15.68 15.07 -6.91
N VAL A 68 16.07 13.81 -7.14
CA VAL A 68 15.75 13.05 -8.35
C VAL A 68 14.99 11.79 -7.96
N VAL A 69 13.74 11.72 -8.43
CA VAL A 69 12.85 10.57 -8.28
C VAL A 69 12.15 10.30 -9.60
N ASN A 70 12.27 9.07 -10.11
CA ASN A 70 11.60 8.63 -11.34
C ASN A 70 10.61 7.51 -11.03
N SER A 71 9.42 7.59 -11.62
CA SER A 71 8.43 6.51 -11.58
C SER A 71 7.47 6.67 -12.75
N ASN A 72 6.99 5.55 -13.29
CA ASN A 72 5.90 5.51 -14.25
C ASN A 72 4.50 5.61 -13.57
N ASN A 73 4.44 5.62 -12.24
CA ASN A 73 3.26 5.93 -11.44
C ASN A 73 3.42 7.33 -10.83
N ALA A 74 2.59 8.28 -11.24
CA ALA A 74 2.67 9.68 -10.79
C ALA A 74 2.49 9.82 -9.27
N GLN A 75 1.54 9.09 -8.67
CA GLN A 75 1.31 9.12 -7.23
C GLN A 75 2.50 8.57 -6.45
N LEU A 76 3.13 7.52 -6.98
CA LEU A 76 4.33 6.94 -6.38
C LEU A 76 5.51 7.90 -6.48
N ARG A 77 5.67 8.58 -7.63
CA ARG A 77 6.70 9.62 -7.83
C ARG A 77 6.54 10.78 -6.85
N GLU A 78 5.33 11.31 -6.71
CA GLU A 78 5.04 12.43 -5.81
C GLU A 78 5.31 12.06 -4.36
N PHE A 79 4.82 10.90 -3.93
CA PHE A 79 5.08 10.39 -2.60
C PHE A 79 6.59 10.18 -2.34
N ALA A 80 7.29 9.54 -3.28
CA ALA A 80 8.72 9.30 -3.16
C ALA A 80 9.55 10.59 -3.18
N ASN A 81 9.12 11.66 -3.87
CA ASN A 81 9.76 12.97 -3.76
C ASN A 81 9.70 13.54 -2.35
N VAL A 82 8.54 13.41 -1.67
CA VAL A 82 8.39 13.84 -0.27
C VAL A 82 9.28 13.00 0.65
N VAL A 83 9.29 11.68 0.48
CA VAL A 83 10.14 10.76 1.25
C VAL A 83 11.63 11.12 1.08
N ASN A 84 12.06 11.35 -0.16
CA ASN A 84 13.45 11.69 -0.46
C ASN A 84 13.83 13.06 0.10
N GLY A 85 12.98 14.08 -0.07
CA GLY A 85 13.18 15.41 0.51
C GLY A 85 13.26 15.41 2.04
N ALA A 86 12.53 14.52 2.69
CA ALA A 86 12.59 14.29 4.14
C ALA A 86 13.76 13.39 4.58
N LYS A 87 14.62 12.94 3.65
CA LYS A 87 15.72 11.99 3.89
C LYS A 87 15.26 10.68 4.55
N GLN A 88 14.07 10.21 4.18
CA GLN A 88 13.45 8.98 4.68
C GLN A 88 13.60 7.80 3.72
N THR A 89 14.45 7.91 2.69
CA THR A 89 14.70 6.84 1.70
C THR A 89 15.21 5.54 2.35
N PRO A 90 16.14 5.55 3.33
CA PRO A 90 16.53 4.34 4.04
C PRO A 90 15.37 3.72 4.82
N VAL A 91 14.57 4.55 5.51
CA VAL A 91 13.39 4.09 6.26
C VAL A 91 12.35 3.46 5.34
N LEU A 92 12.14 4.02 4.16
CA LEU A 92 11.28 3.41 3.14
C LEU A 92 11.83 2.04 2.72
N LYS A 93 13.12 1.95 2.41
CA LYS A 93 13.77 0.69 2.01
C LYS A 93 13.60 -0.39 3.08
N ASP A 94 13.83 -0.04 4.33
CA ASP A 94 13.70 -0.96 5.47
C ASP A 94 12.26 -1.41 5.66
N GLN A 95 11.29 -0.50 5.63
CA GLN A 95 9.88 -0.86 5.77
C GLN A 95 9.38 -1.74 4.62
N LEU A 96 9.81 -1.49 3.38
CA LEU A 96 9.51 -2.38 2.27
C LEU A 96 10.13 -3.77 2.49
N GLY A 97 11.37 -3.83 2.98
CA GLY A 97 12.04 -5.10 3.30
C GLY A 97 11.31 -5.90 4.39
N LEU A 98 10.85 -5.23 5.45
CA LEU A 98 10.04 -5.85 6.51
C LEU A 98 8.70 -6.38 5.99
N MET A 99 8.07 -5.67 5.06
CA MET A 99 6.80 -6.09 4.47
C MET A 99 6.94 -7.20 3.41
N CYS A 100 8.16 -7.50 2.96
CA CYS A 100 8.38 -8.45 1.88
C CYS A 100 8.28 -9.90 2.38
N PHE A 101 7.38 -10.66 1.77
CA PHE A 101 7.46 -12.10 1.78
C PHE A 101 8.66 -12.56 0.96
N ALA A 102 9.32 -13.63 1.41
CA ALA A 102 10.51 -14.16 0.76
C ALA A 102 10.26 -14.46 -0.73
N PRO A 103 11.25 -14.17 -1.60
CA PRO A 103 11.10 -14.37 -3.04
C PRO A 103 10.96 -15.86 -3.38
N LYS A 104 10.14 -16.14 -4.39
CA LYS A 104 10.02 -17.49 -5.01
C LYS A 104 11.00 -17.70 -6.16
N THR A 105 11.61 -16.62 -6.66
CA THR A 105 12.52 -16.62 -7.82
C THR A 105 13.81 -15.86 -7.48
N PRO A 106 14.95 -16.24 -8.07
CA PRO A 106 16.26 -15.67 -7.72
C PRO A 106 16.42 -14.19 -8.07
N ASP A 107 15.67 -13.68 -9.06
CA ASP A 107 15.73 -12.27 -9.47
C ASP A 107 14.79 -11.35 -8.68
N SER A 108 14.03 -11.91 -7.73
CA SER A 108 13.06 -11.20 -6.92
C SER A 108 13.64 -10.80 -5.57
N LEU A 109 13.31 -9.59 -5.12
CA LEU A 109 13.56 -9.14 -3.74
C LEU A 109 12.49 -9.64 -2.76
N GLY A 110 11.35 -10.13 -3.27
CA GLY A 110 10.22 -10.58 -2.47
C GLY A 110 8.88 -10.10 -3.04
N ALA A 111 7.83 -10.23 -2.25
CA ALA A 111 6.49 -9.78 -2.60
C ALA A 111 5.84 -8.96 -1.48
N LEU A 112 5.18 -7.86 -1.84
CA LEU A 112 4.31 -7.10 -0.94
C LEU A 112 2.88 -7.58 -1.12
N CYS A 113 2.18 -7.81 -0.01
CA CYS A 113 0.82 -8.36 -0.04
C CYS A 113 -0.12 -7.53 0.83
N CYS A 114 -1.32 -7.26 0.32
CA CYS A 114 -2.43 -6.70 1.10
C CYS A 114 -3.77 -7.34 0.73
N LEU A 115 -4.71 -7.31 1.66
CA LEU A 115 -6.11 -7.65 1.41
C LEU A 115 -6.95 -6.37 1.37
N VAL A 116 -7.84 -6.29 0.38
CA VAL A 116 -8.88 -5.27 0.30
C VAL A 116 -10.20 -5.96 0.01
N ASN A 117 -11.18 -5.86 0.91
CA ASN A 117 -12.44 -6.61 0.79
C ASN A 117 -12.22 -8.13 0.61
N GLY A 118 -11.21 -8.70 1.27
CA GLY A 118 -10.85 -10.11 1.10
C GLY A 118 -10.21 -10.46 -0.25
N VAL A 119 -9.95 -9.48 -1.13
CA VAL A 119 -9.21 -9.68 -2.38
C VAL A 119 -7.72 -9.49 -2.12
N LEU A 120 -6.93 -10.52 -2.41
CA LEU A 120 -5.47 -10.49 -2.33
C LEU A 120 -4.89 -9.66 -3.49
N HIS A 121 -4.11 -8.65 -3.12
CA HIS A 121 -3.23 -7.93 -4.02
C HIS A 121 -1.79 -8.27 -3.67
N GLU A 122 -1.05 -8.77 -4.66
CA GLU A 122 0.35 -9.18 -4.52
C GLU A 122 1.19 -8.44 -5.56
N PHE A 123 2.34 -7.91 -5.12
CA PHE A 123 3.28 -7.16 -5.94
C PHE A 123 4.68 -7.74 -5.78
N HIS A 124 5.20 -8.37 -6.83
CA HIS A 124 6.58 -8.87 -6.86
C HIS A 124 7.54 -7.71 -7.09
N ILE A 125 8.58 -7.65 -6.28
CA ILE A 125 9.61 -6.61 -6.38
C ILE A 125 10.85 -7.20 -7.06
N THR A 126 11.36 -6.53 -8.09
CA THR A 126 12.70 -6.81 -8.64
C THR A 126 13.58 -5.56 -8.57
N ASN A 127 14.88 -5.76 -8.41
CA ASN A 127 15.86 -4.68 -8.49
C ASN A 127 16.26 -4.49 -9.96
N ARG A 128 16.10 -3.26 -10.48
CA ARG A 128 16.47 -2.92 -11.86
C ARG A 128 17.96 -2.55 -12.01
N GLY A 129 18.72 -2.56 -10.91
CA GLY A 129 20.14 -2.18 -10.88
C GLY A 129 20.34 -0.68 -11.04
N GLY A 130 21.55 -0.28 -11.46
CA GLY A 130 21.92 1.13 -11.59
C GLY A 130 22.26 1.79 -10.25
N GLY A 131 23.05 2.87 -10.28
CA GLY A 131 23.60 3.53 -9.08
C GLY A 131 22.59 4.28 -8.19
N ALA A 132 21.29 4.02 -8.33
CA ALA A 132 20.25 4.61 -7.49
C ALA A 132 20.14 3.89 -6.13
N THR A 133 19.75 4.61 -5.09
CA THR A 133 19.56 4.06 -3.74
C THR A 133 18.42 3.06 -3.69
N LEU A 134 17.34 3.36 -4.42
CA LEU A 134 16.24 2.46 -4.70
C LEU A 134 16.03 2.43 -6.21
N ASN A 135 15.99 1.25 -6.82
CA ASN A 135 15.58 1.07 -8.21
C ASN A 135 14.72 -0.18 -8.35
N TYR A 136 13.44 -0.06 -8.02
CA TYR A 136 12.53 -1.18 -7.93
C TYR A 136 11.54 -1.20 -9.09
N GLN A 137 11.20 -2.41 -9.52
CA GLN A 137 10.02 -2.69 -10.32
C GLN A 137 9.05 -3.51 -9.47
N PHE A 138 7.82 -3.03 -9.37
CA PHE A 138 6.70 -3.71 -8.74
C PHE A 138 5.82 -4.30 -9.85
N THR A 139 5.65 -5.61 -9.84
CA THR A 139 4.82 -6.34 -10.81
C THR A 139 3.62 -6.93 -10.09
N ARG A 140 2.42 -6.47 -10.43
CA ARG A 140 1.15 -6.98 -9.91
C ARG A 140 0.96 -8.43 -10.36
N VAL A 141 0.65 -9.30 -9.42
CA VAL A 141 0.27 -10.69 -9.71
C VAL A 141 -1.23 -10.75 -9.96
N VAL A 142 -1.62 -11.24 -11.13
CA VAL A 142 -3.03 -11.50 -11.47
C VAL A 142 -3.33 -12.96 -11.12
N HIS A 143 -3.99 -13.16 -9.98
CA HIS A 143 -4.53 -14.46 -9.61
C HIS A 143 -5.78 -14.73 -10.46
N ALA A 144 -5.63 -15.47 -11.55
CA ALA A 144 -6.77 -15.96 -12.31
C ALA A 144 -7.62 -16.85 -11.40
N LYS A 145 -8.93 -16.61 -11.31
CA LYS A 145 -9.86 -17.56 -10.70
C LYS A 145 -9.80 -18.85 -11.52
N ALA A 146 -9.33 -19.93 -10.90
CA ALA A 146 -9.45 -21.28 -11.43
C ALA A 146 -10.91 -21.71 -11.52
#